data_AF-A0A1M5BUY1-F1
#
_entry.id   AF-A0A1M5BUY1-F1
#
_cell.length_a   1.000
_cell.length_b   1.000
_cell.length_c   1.000
_cell.angle_alpha   90.00
_cell.angle_beta   90.00
_cell.angle_gamma   90.00
#
_symmetry.space_group_name_H-M   'P 1'
#
loop_
_entity.id
_entity.type
_entity.pdbx_description
1 polymer ?
#
loop_
_entity_poly.entity_id
_entity_poly.type
_entity_poly.pdbx_seq_one_letter_code
_entity_poly.pdbx_strand_id
1 'polypeptide(L)'
;MQEHLKDIFRALGKGDTQQLAGLFRRPGGRKHLENLTLILIGTLPQPIEEKQALYRGFVSVLDQMEGRIRRQEEGEEILAGVALEK
;
A
#
# COMPACT_ATOMS: atom_id res chain seq x y z
N MET A 1 17.38 6.37 2.64
CA MET A 1 16.82 5.03 2.31
C MET A 1 16.01 4.44 3.47
N GLN A 2 16.51 4.43 4.71
CA GLN A 2 15.73 3.92 5.86
C GLN A 2 14.54 4.80 6.29
N GLU A 3 14.66 6.14 6.20
CA GLU A 3 13.55 7.05 6.55
C GLU A 3 12.36 6.89 5.60
N HIS A 4 12.62 6.81 4.30
CA HIS A 4 11.57 6.62 3.29
C HIS A 4 10.75 5.34 3.53
N LEU A 5 11.40 4.25 3.94
CA LEU A 5 10.72 3.01 4.29
C LEU A 5 9.88 3.13 5.57
N LYS A 6 10.42 3.79 6.61
CA LYS A 6 9.67 4.06 7.84
C LYS A 6 8.43 4.90 7.56
N ASP A 7 8.53 5.90 6.69
CA ASP A 7 7.41 6.75 6.31
C ASP A 7 6.35 5.98 5.53
N ILE A 8 6.75 5.09 4.62
CA ILE A 8 5.80 4.22 3.91
C ILE A 8 5.07 3.28 4.89
N PHE A 9 5.78 2.60 5.79
CA PHE A 9 5.13 1.74 6.78
C PHE A 9 4.25 2.53 7.76
N ARG A 10 4.64 3.76 8.11
CA ARG A 10 3.82 4.65 8.92
C ARG A 10 2.56 5.10 8.16
N ALA A 11 2.67 5.43 6.88
CA ALA A 11 1.53 5.78 6.03
C ALA A 11 0.57 4.59 5.87
N LEU A 12 1.11 3.37 5.66
CA LEU A 12 0.35 2.12 5.66
C LEU A 12 -0.40 1.91 6.98
N GLY A 13 0.30 2.03 8.12
CA GLY A 13 -0.29 1.88 9.45
C GLY A 13 -1.37 2.92 9.77
N LYS A 14 -1.28 4.12 9.18
CA LYS A 14 -2.29 5.19 9.33
C LYS A 14 -3.44 5.09 8.33
N GLY A 15 -3.35 4.23 7.32
CA GLY A 15 -4.34 4.23 6.26
C GLY A 15 -4.28 5.46 5.34
N ASP A 16 -3.13 6.14 5.24
CA ASP A 16 -2.94 7.39 4.49
C ASP A 16 -2.78 7.11 3.00
N THR A 17 -3.89 7.25 2.27
CA THR A 17 -3.98 6.95 0.84
C THR A 17 -3.26 7.98 -0.03
N GLN A 18 -3.12 9.24 0.42
CA GLN A 18 -2.46 10.29 -0.37
C GLN A 18 -0.96 10.03 -0.50
N GLN A 19 -0.29 9.72 0.62
CA GLN A 19 1.15 9.42 0.60
C GLN A 19 1.47 8.11 -0.13
N LEU A 20 0.52 7.17 -0.15
CA LEU A 20 0.71 5.87 -0.78
C LEU A 20 0.32 5.84 -2.26
N ALA A 21 -0.56 6.71 -2.73
CA ALA A 21 -0.99 6.75 -4.13
C ALA A 21 0.20 6.79 -5.10
N GLY A 22 1.19 7.65 -4.82
CA GLY A 22 2.41 7.74 -5.63
C GLY A 22 3.25 6.44 -5.66
N LEU A 23 3.19 5.63 -4.60
CA LEU A 23 3.87 4.34 -4.54
C LEU A 23 3.10 3.27 -5.34
N PHE A 24 1.78 3.21 -5.19
CA PHE A 24 0.94 2.23 -5.89
C PHE A 24 0.84 2.50 -7.41
N ARG A 25 0.88 3.76 -7.85
CA ARG A 25 0.90 4.13 -9.27
C ARG A 25 2.21 3.75 -9.98
N ARG A 26 3.31 3.61 -9.25
CA ARG A 26 4.61 3.27 -9.86
C ARG A 26 4.63 1.80 -10.27
N PRO A 27 5.08 1.48 -11.50
CA PRO A 27 5.28 0.10 -11.91
C PRO A 27 6.14 -0.67 -10.89
N GLY A 28 5.58 -1.73 -10.32
CA GLY A 28 6.27 -2.57 -9.33
C GLY A 28 6.35 -2.01 -7.91
N GLY A 29 5.76 -0.85 -7.60
CA GLY A 29 5.78 -0.28 -6.24
C GLY A 29 5.11 -1.20 -5.21
N ARG A 30 3.97 -1.79 -5.57
CA ARG A 30 3.32 -2.84 -4.78
C ARG A 30 4.24 -4.05 -4.56
N LYS A 31 4.81 -4.59 -5.65
CA LYS A 31 5.70 -5.76 -5.60
C LYS A 31 6.95 -5.50 -4.76
N HIS A 32 7.44 -4.26 -4.75
CA HIS A 32 8.53 -3.84 -3.89
C HIS A 32 8.18 -3.99 -2.40
N LEU A 33 6.97 -3.58 -2.00
CA LEU A 33 6.48 -3.76 -0.63
C LEU A 33 6.30 -5.23 -0.26
N GLU A 34 5.71 -6.04 -1.14
CA GLU A 34 5.57 -7.47 -0.93
C GLU A 34 6.92 -8.15 -0.71
N ASN A 35 7.91 -7.85 -1.55
CA ASN A 35 9.26 -8.41 -1.44
C ASN A 35 9.95 -8.01 -0.14
N LEU A 36 9.85 -6.74 0.26
CA LEU A 36 10.40 -6.26 1.53
C LEU A 36 9.76 -6.97 2.72
N THR A 37 8.44 -7.10 2.71
CA THR A 37 7.71 -7.79 3.77
C THR A 37 8.06 -9.28 3.81
N LEU A 38 8.24 -9.94 2.68
CA LEU A 38 8.71 -11.34 2.63
C LEU A 38 10.11 -11.50 3.25
N ILE A 39 11.03 -10.59 2.96
CA ILE A 39 12.37 -10.57 3.58
C ILE A 39 12.22 -10.43 5.11
N LEU A 40 11.43 -9.45 5.57
CA LEU A 40 11.22 -9.20 7.00
C LEU A 40 10.58 -10.41 7.70
N ILE A 41 9.48 -10.94 7.17
CA ILE A 41 8.78 -12.10 7.72
C ILE A 41 9.69 -13.34 7.73
N GLY A 42 10.52 -13.51 6.69
CA GLY A 42 11.48 -14.61 6.59
C GLY A 42 12.46 -14.64 7.76
N THR A 43 12.88 -13.46 8.26
CA THR A 43 13.82 -13.33 9.38
C THR A 43 13.23 -13.60 10.76
N LEU A 44 11.90 -13.66 10.89
CA LEU A 44 11.27 -13.83 12.20
C LEU A 44 11.38 -15.30 12.69
N PRO A 45 11.37 -15.59 14.00
CA PRO A 45 11.56 -16.95 14.52
C PRO A 45 10.30 -17.84 14.50
N GLN A 46 9.17 -17.37 13.98
CA GLN A 46 7.89 -18.09 14.00
C GLN A 46 7.87 -19.28 13.02
N PRO A 47 6.97 -20.26 13.26
CA PRO A 47 6.64 -21.31 12.29
C PRO A 47 6.26 -20.78 10.91
N ILE A 48 6.44 -21.61 9.88
CA ILE A 48 6.16 -21.24 8.49
C ILE A 48 4.69 -20.87 8.30
N GLU A 49 3.78 -21.56 8.98
CA GLU A 49 2.34 -21.33 8.92
C GLU A 49 1.97 -19.92 9.42
N GLU A 50 2.55 -19.49 10.54
CA GLU A 50 2.36 -18.13 11.08
C GLU A 50 2.94 -17.07 10.15
N LYS A 51 4.12 -17.32 9.57
CA LYS A 51 4.73 -16.44 8.57
C LYS A 51 3.86 -16.28 7.33
N GLN A 52 3.27 -17.38 6.84
CA GLN A 52 2.34 -17.33 5.72
C GLN A 52 1.07 -16.55 6.08
N ALA A 53 0.54 -16.73 7.29
CA ALA A 53 -0.62 -15.98 7.76
C ALA A 53 -0.32 -14.47 7.83
N LEU A 54 0.84 -14.08 8.36
CA LEU A 54 1.31 -12.69 8.39
C LEU A 54 1.41 -12.10 6.98
N TYR A 55 2.00 -12.84 6.04
CA TYR A 55 2.14 -12.38 4.66
C TYR A 55 0.78 -12.19 3.99
N ARG A 56 -0.14 -13.16 4.13
CA ARG A 56 -1.51 -13.05 3.60
C ARG A 56 -2.26 -11.86 4.19
N GLY A 57 -2.12 -11.63 5.51
CA GLY A 57 -2.70 -10.47 6.17
C GLY A 57 -2.18 -9.15 5.60
N PHE A 58 -0.86 -9.06 5.39
CA PHE A 58 -0.24 -7.90 4.76
C PHE A 58 -0.74 -7.65 3.33
N VAL A 59 -0.81 -8.69 2.49
CA VAL A 59 -1.33 -8.59 1.12
C VAL A 59 -2.77 -8.08 1.11
N SER A 60 -3.62 -8.59 2.01
CA SER A 60 -5.00 -8.12 2.16
C SER A 60 -5.09 -6.63 2.50
N VAL A 61 -4.18 -6.13 3.36
CA VAL A 61 -4.09 -4.68 3.65
C VAL A 61 -3.69 -3.89 2.40
N LEU A 62 -2.74 -4.39 1.61
CA LEU A 62 -2.37 -3.73 0.35
C LEU A 62 -3.55 -3.67 -0.64
N ASP A 63 -4.32 -4.76 -0.77
CA ASP A 63 -5.51 -4.81 -1.64
C ASP A 63 -6.55 -3.77 -1.24
N GLN A 64 -6.83 -3.66 0.06
CA GLN A 64 -7.77 -2.67 0.58
C GLN A 64 -7.29 -1.24 0.34
N MET A 65 -5.99 -0.99 0.50
CA MET A 65 -5.39 0.32 0.30
C MET A 65 -5.40 0.72 -1.17
N GLU A 66 -5.05 -0.19 -2.07
CA GLU A 66 -5.14 0.02 -3.52
C GLU A 66 -6.57 0.32 -3.96
N GLY A 67 -7.56 -0.43 -3.45
CA GLY A 67 -8.97 -0.17 -3.71
C GLY A 67 -9.48 1.16 -3.14
N ARG A 68 -8.91 1.65 -2.03
CA ARG A 68 -9.22 2.99 -1.49
C ARG A 68 -8.60 4.10 -2.33
N ILE A 69 -7.34 3.94 -2.74
CA ILE A 69 -6.64 4.89 -3.61
C ILE A 69 -7.42 5.04 -4.92
N ARG A 70 -7.77 3.93 -5.56
CA ARG A 70 -8.53 3.95 -6.81
C ARG A 70 -9.87 4.69 -6.68
N ARG A 71 -10.65 4.41 -5.63
CA ARG A 71 -11.92 5.13 -5.41
C ARG A 71 -11.73 6.62 -5.15
N GLN A 72 -10.64 6.99 -4.48
CA GLN A 72 -10.33 8.40 -4.26
C GLN A 72 -10.00 9.10 -5.58
N GLU A 73 -9.23 8.45 -6.45
CA GLU A 73 -8.88 8.97 -7.78
C GLU A 73 -10.12 9.11 -8.68
N GLU A 74 -10.98 8.09 -8.72
CA GLU A 74 -12.26 8.14 -9.44
C GLU A 74 -13.12 9.33 -8.94
N GLY A 75 -13.14 9.57 -7.62
CA GLY A 75 -13.84 10.72 -7.04
C GLY A 75 -13.22 12.07 -7.43
N GLU A 76 -11.89 12.16 -7.46
CA GLU A 76 -11.15 13.36 -7.88
C GLU A 76 -11.40 13.67 -9.37
N GLU A 77 -11.42 12.66 -10.24
CA GLU A 77 -11.73 12.79 -11.66
C GLU A 77 -13.15 13.32 -11.90
N ILE A 78 -14.14 12.79 -11.17
CA ILE A 78 -15.53 13.27 -11.25
C ILE A 78 -15.62 14.74 -10.85
N LEU A 79 -14.98 15.13 -9.74
CA LEU A 79 -14.98 16.52 -9.27
C LEU A 79 -14.29 17.48 -10.27
N ALA A 80 -13.20 17.05 -10.88
CA ALA A 80 -12.49 17.82 -11.90
C ALA A 80 -13.34 18.01 -13.17
N GLY A 81 -14.05 16.96 -13.61
CA GLY A 81 -14.98 17.03 -14.74
C GLY A 81 -16.13 18.03 -14.50
N VAL A 82 -16.74 17.99 -13.32
CA VAL A 82 -17.83 18.91 -12.93
C VAL A 82 -17.35 20.37 -12.83
N ALA A 83 -16.08 20.59 -12.47
CA ALA A 83 -15.50 21.94 -12.40
C ALA A 83 -15.22 22.56 -13.77
N LEU A 84 -15.03 21.76 -14.82
CA LEU A 84 -14.77 22.22 -16.19
C LEU A 84 -16.06 22.53 -16.97
N GLU A 85 -17.23 22.09 -16.48
CA GLU A 85 -18.55 22.35 -17.07
C GLU A 85 -19.23 23.62 -16.52
N LYS A 86 -18.59 24.34 -15.58
CA LYS A 86 -19.05 25.62 -15.00
C LYS A 86 -18.23 26.80 -15.51
#